data_AF-A0A2D9DAX1-F1
#
_entry.id   AF-A0A2D9DAX1-F1
#
_cell.length_a   1.000
_cell.length_b   1.000
_cell.length_c   1.000
_cell.angle_alpha   90.00
_cell.angle_beta   90.00
_cell.angle_gamma   90.00
#
_symmetry.space_group_name_H-M   'P 1'
#
loop_
_entity.id
_entity.type
_entity.pdbx_description
1 polymer ?
#
loop_
_entity_poly.entity_id
_entity_poly.type
_entity_poly.pdbx_seq_one_letter_code
_entity_poly.pdbx_strand_id
1 'polypeptide(L)'
;MGQIIGYIIFTIIAVFGAKWFIEKDGHPKALFYLFFAEMWERFSFYGMRALLVLYIIKDYMASIENNEEIAYGIYAAYGALVYATPLLGGFLADRFIGYRKAIMLGGILMAVGHFFMAFPTDFFFYGALGFLIAGNGFFKPNISSLVGSLYKEGDIKRDSGFTIFYMGINLGAAVAPLLCGYIGETWGWHYGFG
;
A
#
# COMPACT_ATOMS: atom_id res chain seq x y z
N MET A 1 -30.76 3.61 -5.31
CA MET A 1 -30.60 2.20 -5.75
C MET A 1 -29.84 2.08 -7.08
N GLY A 2 -30.18 2.86 -8.12
CA GLY A 2 -29.49 2.79 -9.42
C GLY A 2 -27.97 3.11 -9.42
N GLN A 3 -27.52 4.08 -8.60
CA GLN A 3 -26.09 4.40 -8.48
C GLN A 3 -25.26 3.26 -7.87
N ILE A 4 -25.76 2.63 -6.80
CA ILE A 4 -25.09 1.49 -6.14
C ILE A 4 -24.95 0.32 -7.11
N ILE A 5 -26.02 0.01 -7.86
CA ILE A 5 -26.00 -1.03 -8.90
C ILE A 5 -24.99 -0.67 -9.99
N GLY A 6 -24.95 0.59 -10.43
CA GLY A 6 -23.97 1.09 -11.40
C GLY A 6 -22.53 0.89 -10.94
N TYR A 7 -22.20 1.23 -9.68
CA TYR A 7 -20.86 1.01 -9.12
C TYR A 7 -20.51 -0.48 -9.05
N ILE A 8 -21.42 -1.32 -8.58
CA ILE A 8 -21.19 -2.77 -8.53
C ILE A 8 -20.91 -3.32 -9.92
N ILE A 9 -21.71 -2.95 -10.93
CA ILE A 9 -21.51 -3.38 -12.31
C ILE A 9 -20.17 -2.87 -12.86
N PHE A 10 -19.84 -1.60 -12.63
CA PHE A 10 -18.55 -1.03 -13.06
C PHE A 10 -17.37 -1.76 -12.42
N THR A 11 -17.42 -2.01 -11.11
CA THR A 11 -16.38 -2.74 -10.38
C THR A 11 -16.23 -4.15 -10.91
N ILE A 12 -17.33 -4.87 -11.12
CA ILE A 12 -17.30 -6.21 -11.72
C ILE A 12 -16.65 -6.16 -13.10
N ILE A 13 -17.10 -5.27 -13.98
CA ILE A 13 -16.54 -5.14 -15.34
C ILE A 13 -15.06 -4.78 -15.30
N ALA A 14 -14.64 -3.87 -14.42
CA ALA A 14 -13.24 -3.47 -14.28
C ALA A 14 -12.37 -4.64 -13.80
N VAL A 15 -12.81 -5.37 -12.77
CA VAL A 15 -12.07 -6.50 -12.19
C VAL A 15 -11.98 -7.67 -13.19
N PHE A 16 -13.11 -8.05 -13.80
CA PHE A 16 -13.14 -9.13 -14.78
C PHE A 16 -12.45 -8.73 -16.09
N GLY A 17 -12.54 -7.47 -16.50
CA GLY A 17 -11.82 -6.92 -17.65
C GLY A 17 -10.31 -6.94 -17.45
N ALA A 18 -9.82 -6.49 -16.29
CA ALA A 18 -8.40 -6.57 -15.93
C ALA A 18 -7.92 -8.03 -15.87
N LYS A 19 -8.72 -8.93 -15.29
CA LYS A 19 -8.41 -10.37 -15.26
C LYS A 19 -8.29 -10.95 -16.66
N TRP A 20 -9.29 -10.69 -17.49
CA TRP A 20 -9.34 -11.20 -18.86
C TRP A 20 -8.18 -10.65 -19.68
N PHE A 21 -7.86 -9.37 -19.57
CA PHE A 21 -6.73 -8.75 -20.27
C PHE A 21 -5.40 -9.43 -19.91
N ILE A 22 -5.13 -9.59 -18.61
CA ILE A 22 -3.90 -10.23 -18.12
C ILE A 22 -3.81 -11.70 -18.56
N GLU A 23 -4.91 -12.45 -18.45
CA GLU A 23 -4.92 -13.87 -18.83
C GLU A 23 -4.87 -14.07 -20.35
N LYS A 24 -5.53 -13.22 -21.14
CA LYS A 24 -5.56 -13.29 -22.61
C LYS A 24 -4.18 -13.11 -23.22
N ASP A 25 -3.38 -12.20 -22.68
CA ASP A 25 -2.01 -11.97 -23.13
C ASP A 25 -1.06 -13.13 -22.71
N GLY A 26 -1.62 -14.15 -22.07
CA GLY A 26 -0.93 -15.38 -21.67
C GLY A 26 0.07 -15.16 -20.55
N HIS A 27 -0.20 -14.19 -19.66
CA HIS A 27 0.54 -14.04 -18.42
C HIS A 27 0.05 -15.05 -17.36
N PRO A 28 0.90 -15.41 -16.38
CA PRO A 28 0.50 -16.29 -15.30
C PRO A 28 -0.65 -15.69 -14.48
N LYS A 29 -1.65 -16.50 -14.11
CA LYS A 29 -2.82 -16.08 -13.31
C LYS A 29 -2.43 -15.40 -12.00
N ALA A 30 -1.28 -15.77 -11.43
CA ALA A 30 -0.73 -15.15 -10.22
C ALA A 30 -0.48 -13.65 -10.40
N LEU A 31 -0.10 -13.17 -11.60
CA LEU A 31 0.16 -11.76 -11.87
C LEU A 31 -1.06 -10.89 -11.56
N PHE A 32 -2.27 -11.35 -11.90
CA PHE A 32 -3.51 -10.65 -11.59
C PHE A 32 -3.67 -10.41 -10.08
N TYR A 33 -3.45 -11.42 -9.25
CA TYR A 33 -3.57 -11.28 -7.80
C TYR A 33 -2.48 -10.37 -7.23
N LEU A 34 -1.25 -10.46 -7.73
CA LEU A 34 -0.13 -9.61 -7.30
C LEU A 34 -0.35 -8.15 -7.71
N PHE A 35 -0.89 -7.91 -8.91
CA PHE A 35 -1.29 -6.59 -9.38
C PHE A 35 -2.28 -5.94 -8.41
N PHE A 36 -3.36 -6.63 -8.05
CA PHE A 36 -4.37 -6.06 -7.13
C PHE A 36 -3.82 -5.89 -5.72
N ALA A 37 -3.05 -6.85 -5.22
CA ALA A 37 -2.40 -6.74 -3.91
C ALA A 37 -1.49 -5.50 -3.85
N GLU A 38 -0.66 -5.30 -4.87
CA GLU A 38 0.22 -4.14 -4.98
C GLU A 38 -0.55 -2.84 -5.17
N MET A 39 -1.59 -2.82 -6.01
CA MET A 39 -2.42 -1.63 -6.23
C MET A 39 -3.07 -1.16 -4.93
N TRP A 40 -3.67 -2.07 -4.16
CA TRP A 40 -4.30 -1.72 -2.87
C TRP A 40 -3.29 -1.33 -1.80
N GLU A 41 -2.14 -2.00 -1.75
CA GLU A 41 -1.07 -1.60 -0.84
C GLU A 41 -0.57 -0.19 -1.18
N ARG A 42 -0.38 0.14 -2.47
CA ARG A 42 0.00 1.50 -2.90
C ARG A 42 -1.09 2.51 -2.65
N PHE A 43 -2.36 2.13 -2.79
CA PHE A 43 -3.46 2.99 -2.42
C PHE A 43 -3.38 3.37 -0.93
N SER A 44 -3.30 2.38 -0.04
CA SER A 44 -3.12 2.58 1.41
C SER A 44 -1.88 3.42 1.72
N PHE A 45 -0.80 3.05 1.04
CA PHE A 45 0.45 3.75 0.78
C PHE A 45 0.36 5.28 0.80
N TYR A 46 -0.07 5.75 -0.37
CA TYR A 46 -0.09 7.15 -0.73
C TYR A 46 -1.26 7.88 -0.07
N GLY A 47 -2.35 7.19 0.26
CA GLY A 47 -3.48 7.74 1.02
C GLY A 47 -3.05 8.17 2.42
N MET A 48 -2.41 7.27 3.18
CA MET A 48 -1.89 7.61 4.51
C MET A 48 -0.83 8.73 4.42
N ARG A 49 0.11 8.67 3.46
CA ARG A 49 1.12 9.73 3.31
C ARG A 49 0.54 11.09 2.97
N ALA A 50 -0.54 11.15 2.19
CA ALA A 50 -1.22 12.40 1.85
C ALA A 50 -1.85 13.06 3.10
N LEU A 51 -2.32 12.25 4.05
CA LEU A 51 -3.00 12.71 5.25
C LEU A 51 -2.06 12.92 6.44
N LEU A 52 -0.96 12.18 6.54
CA LEU A 52 -0.15 12.07 7.76
C LEU A 52 0.33 13.43 8.30
N VAL A 53 0.94 14.26 7.45
CA VAL A 53 1.45 15.57 7.87
C VAL A 53 0.31 16.49 8.27
N LEU A 54 -0.79 16.49 7.51
CA LEU A 54 -1.97 17.30 7.81
C LEU A 54 -2.61 16.88 9.14
N TYR A 55 -2.73 15.58 9.39
CA TYR A 55 -3.24 15.04 10.64
C TYR A 55 -2.39 15.44 11.84
N ILE A 56 -1.05 15.34 11.73
CA ILE A 56 -0.15 15.75 12.82
C ILE A 56 -0.33 17.24 13.14
N ILE A 57 -0.32 18.10 12.12
CA ILE A 57 -0.37 19.55 12.31
C ILE A 57 -1.76 20.02 12.76
N LYS A 58 -2.82 19.54 12.11
CA LYS A 58 -4.17 20.06 12.31
C LYS A 58 -4.93 19.42 13.46
N ASP A 59 -4.54 18.23 13.92
CA ASP A 59 -5.30 17.47 14.90
C ASP A 59 -4.42 16.90 16.02
N TYR A 60 -3.57 15.92 15.75
CA TYR A 60 -2.82 15.18 16.77
C TYR A 60 -1.88 16.05 17.62
N MET A 61 -1.22 17.04 17.01
CA MET A 61 -0.32 17.99 17.68
C MET A 61 -0.76 19.45 17.47
N ALA A 62 -2.07 19.71 17.32
CA ALA A 62 -2.57 21.05 17.01
C ALA A 62 -2.21 22.12 18.06
N SER A 63 -2.05 21.73 19.33
CA SER A 63 -1.70 22.64 20.43
C SER A 63 -0.20 22.84 20.64
N ILE A 64 0.66 22.21 19.83
CA ILE A 64 2.12 22.28 19.96
C ILE A 64 2.66 23.38 19.03
N GLU A 65 3.41 24.33 19.58
CA GLU A 65 3.89 25.52 18.85
C GLU A 65 4.85 25.19 17.68
N ASN A 66 5.59 24.08 17.75
CA ASN A 66 6.51 23.61 16.72
C ASN A 66 6.03 22.33 15.98
N ASN A 67 4.71 22.13 15.90
CA ASN A 67 4.13 20.91 15.33
C ASN A 67 4.51 20.65 13.86
N GLU A 68 4.70 21.68 13.03
CA GLU A 68 5.10 21.52 11.63
C GLU A 68 6.49 20.88 11.50
N GLU A 69 7.46 21.39 12.26
CA GLU A 69 8.82 20.86 12.28
C GLU A 69 8.83 19.38 12.72
N ILE A 70 8.08 19.07 13.78
CA ILE A 70 7.91 17.70 14.27
C ILE A 70 7.25 16.83 13.20
N ALA A 71 6.19 17.31 12.54
CA ALA A 71 5.47 16.56 11.50
C ALA A 71 6.38 16.20 10.32
N TYR A 72 7.17 17.17 9.83
CA TYR A 72 8.13 16.92 8.75
C TYR A 72 9.25 15.98 9.19
N GLY A 73 9.73 16.10 10.44
CA GLY A 73 10.71 15.17 11.02
C GLY A 73 10.19 13.74 11.08
N ILE A 74 8.96 13.53 11.57
CA ILE A 74 8.30 12.22 11.61
C ILE A 74 8.11 11.67 10.20
N TYR A 75 7.62 12.50 9.26
CA TYR A 75 7.41 12.08 7.87
C TYR A 75 8.72 11.66 7.19
N ALA A 76 9.81 12.41 7.42
CA ALA A 76 11.13 12.08 6.90
C ALA A 76 11.69 10.79 7.50
N ALA A 77 11.57 10.62 8.82
CA ALA A 77 12.01 9.40 9.51
C ALA A 77 11.20 8.17 9.03
N TYR A 78 9.88 8.30 8.94
CA TYR A 78 9.00 7.28 8.40
C TYR A 78 9.41 6.91 6.97
N GLY A 79 9.59 7.90 6.09
CA GLY A 79 10.04 7.69 4.72
C GLY A 79 11.37 6.94 4.64
N ALA A 80 12.37 7.37 5.40
CA ALA A 80 13.67 6.71 5.45
C ALA A 80 13.57 5.24 5.87
N LEU A 81 12.82 4.94 6.92
CA LEU A 81 12.65 3.58 7.43
C LEU A 81 11.86 2.68 6.48
N VAL A 82 10.85 3.22 5.80
CA VAL A 82 10.09 2.51 4.74
C VAL A 82 11.01 2.10 3.58
N TYR A 83 12.01 2.90 3.23
CA TYR A 83 12.98 2.53 2.19
C TYR A 83 14.13 1.65 2.71
N ALA A 84 14.45 1.71 4.00
CA ALA A 84 15.51 0.90 4.61
C ALA A 84 15.09 -0.53 4.96
N THR A 85 13.92 -0.69 5.59
CA THR A 85 13.42 -1.99 6.08
C THR A 85 13.20 -3.06 5.00
N PRO A 86 12.90 -2.75 3.72
CA PRO A 86 12.89 -3.73 2.64
C PRO A 86 14.18 -4.55 2.51
N LEU A 87 15.34 -3.98 2.83
CA LEU A 87 16.61 -4.73 2.80
C LEU A 87 16.57 -5.91 3.77
N LEU A 88 16.06 -5.68 4.99
CA LEU A 88 15.93 -6.70 6.01
C LEU A 88 14.82 -7.71 5.66
N GLY A 89 13.65 -7.21 5.24
CA GLY A 89 12.51 -8.07 4.92
C GLY A 89 12.75 -8.95 3.68
N GLY A 90 13.48 -8.45 2.69
CA GLY A 90 13.92 -9.25 1.53
C GLY A 90 14.91 -10.33 1.95
N PHE A 91 15.97 -9.96 2.68
CA PHE A 91 16.96 -10.90 3.20
C PHE A 91 16.34 -12.05 4.01
N LEU A 92 15.40 -11.73 4.92
CA LEU A 92 14.71 -12.72 5.74
C LEU A 92 13.83 -13.65 4.89
N ALA A 93 13.18 -13.12 3.87
CA ALA A 93 12.36 -13.93 2.96
C ALA A 93 13.21 -14.84 2.08
N ASP A 94 14.34 -14.36 1.56
CA ASP A 94 15.27 -15.15 0.74
C ASP A 94 15.82 -16.36 1.50
N ARG A 95 16.14 -16.18 2.80
CA ARG A 95 16.84 -17.21 3.57
C ARG A 95 15.97 -18.09 4.45
N PHE A 96 14.87 -17.57 4.98
CA PHE A 96 14.15 -18.23 6.08
C PHE A 96 12.64 -18.37 5.85
N ILE A 97 11.99 -17.34 5.32
CA ILE A 97 10.51 -17.25 5.35
C ILE A 97 9.87 -17.67 4.01
N GLY A 98 10.51 -17.32 2.90
CA GLY A 98 9.94 -17.42 1.55
C GLY A 98 8.98 -16.26 1.21
N TYR A 99 8.95 -15.88 -0.07
CA TYR A 99 8.26 -14.67 -0.55
C TYR A 99 6.77 -14.63 -0.19
N ARG A 100 6.02 -15.71 -0.46
CA ARG A 100 4.57 -15.73 -0.21
C ARG A 100 4.22 -15.45 1.25
N LYS A 101 4.93 -16.08 2.20
CA LYS A 101 4.69 -15.90 3.63
C LYS A 101 5.10 -14.50 4.10
N ALA A 102 6.20 -13.97 3.58
CA ALA A 102 6.64 -12.61 3.87
C ALA A 102 5.62 -11.57 3.38
N ILE A 103 5.08 -11.72 2.17
CA ILE A 103 4.03 -10.84 1.63
C ILE A 103 2.77 -10.89 2.52
N MET A 104 2.33 -12.08 2.93
CA MET A 104 1.16 -12.21 3.82
C MET A 104 1.40 -11.55 5.18
N LEU A 105 2.56 -11.79 5.79
CA LEU A 105 2.95 -11.14 7.04
C LEU A 105 2.96 -9.61 6.88
N GLY A 106 3.56 -9.11 5.81
CA GLY A 106 3.61 -7.69 5.49
C GLY A 106 2.22 -7.06 5.40
N GLY A 107 1.31 -7.71 4.65
CA GLY A 107 -0.08 -7.27 4.52
C GLY A 107 -0.83 -7.23 5.86
N ILE A 108 -0.65 -8.24 6.71
CA ILE A 108 -1.27 -8.28 8.04
C ILE A 108 -0.74 -7.15 8.93
N LEU A 109 0.58 -6.94 8.97
CA LEU A 109 1.20 -5.87 9.75
C LEU A 109 0.70 -4.50 9.29
N MET A 110 0.62 -4.25 7.97
CA MET A 110 0.09 -2.99 7.45
C MET A 110 -1.39 -2.80 7.81
N ALA A 111 -2.22 -3.84 7.73
CA ALA A 111 -3.63 -3.75 8.13
C ALA A 111 -3.78 -3.41 9.63
N VAL A 112 -2.95 -4.00 10.50
CA VAL A 112 -2.90 -3.64 11.93
C VAL A 112 -2.45 -2.19 12.12
N GLY A 113 -1.45 -1.74 11.35
CA GLY A 113 -0.97 -0.36 11.39
C GLY A 113 -2.07 0.65 11.01
N HIS A 114 -2.82 0.38 9.94
CA HIS A 114 -3.96 1.23 9.55
C HIS A 114 -5.07 1.20 10.60
N PHE A 115 -5.37 0.04 11.19
CA PHE A 115 -6.32 -0.04 12.30
C PHE A 115 -5.88 0.81 13.51
N PHE A 116 -4.58 0.84 13.82
CA PHE A 116 -4.05 1.66 14.90
C PHE A 116 -4.24 3.17 14.64
N MET A 117 -4.21 3.62 13.39
CA MET A 117 -4.45 5.03 13.03
C MET A 117 -5.88 5.53 13.38
N ALA A 118 -6.81 4.63 13.68
CA ALA A 118 -8.16 4.99 14.12
C ALA A 118 -8.22 5.56 15.55
N PHE A 119 -7.14 5.42 16.35
CA PHE A 119 -7.14 5.79 17.76
C PHE A 119 -6.14 6.95 18.04
N PRO A 120 -6.61 8.11 18.54
CA PRO A 120 -5.77 9.30 18.73
C PRO A 120 -5.00 9.25 20.06
N THR A 121 -4.04 8.32 20.19
CA THR A 121 -3.09 8.29 21.32
C THR A 121 -1.68 7.99 20.84
N ASP A 122 -0.67 8.42 21.59
CA ASP A 122 0.74 8.23 21.26
C ASP A 122 1.11 6.76 20.98
N PHE A 123 0.63 5.84 21.83
CA PHE A 123 0.88 4.41 21.66
C PHE A 123 0.36 3.90 20.33
N PHE A 124 -0.88 4.26 19.97
CA PHE A 124 -1.50 3.84 18.72
C PHE A 124 -0.86 4.54 17.52
N PHE A 125 -0.54 5.83 17.61
CA PHE A 125 0.09 6.57 16.53
C PHE A 125 1.50 6.04 16.18
N TYR A 126 2.40 5.95 17.16
CA TYR A 126 3.75 5.43 16.90
C TYR A 126 3.73 3.92 16.62
N GLY A 127 2.80 3.18 17.24
CA GLY A 127 2.55 1.78 16.92
C GLY A 127 2.13 1.59 15.47
N ALA A 128 1.21 2.42 14.96
CA ALA A 128 0.77 2.41 13.57
C ALA A 128 1.95 2.60 12.61
N LEU A 129 2.77 3.64 12.83
CA LEU A 129 3.95 3.89 12.00
C LEU A 129 4.93 2.70 12.03
N GLY A 130 5.18 2.12 13.20
CA GLY A 130 6.04 0.95 13.35
C GLY A 130 5.52 -0.28 12.58
N PHE A 131 4.23 -0.57 12.68
CA PHE A 131 3.59 -1.67 11.96
C PHE A 131 3.59 -1.45 10.44
N LEU A 132 3.34 -0.22 9.97
CA LEU A 132 3.39 0.13 8.56
C LEU A 132 4.80 0.02 7.98
N ILE A 133 5.82 0.50 8.73
CA ILE A 133 7.22 0.36 8.36
C ILE A 133 7.60 -1.12 8.22
N ALA A 134 7.36 -1.92 9.27
CA ALA A 134 7.71 -3.33 9.27
C ALA A 134 6.94 -4.12 8.20
N GLY A 135 5.65 -3.82 8.05
CA GLY A 135 4.78 -4.44 7.07
C GLY A 135 5.21 -4.17 5.63
N ASN A 136 5.50 -2.92 5.30
CA ASN A 136 6.09 -2.57 4.01
C ASN A 136 7.45 -3.24 3.80
N GLY A 137 8.29 -3.31 4.84
CA GLY A 137 9.58 -4.01 4.78
C GLY A 137 9.46 -5.47 4.33
N PHE A 138 8.45 -6.20 4.82
CA PHE A 138 8.19 -7.59 4.38
C PHE A 138 7.41 -7.69 3.07
N PHE A 139 6.54 -6.74 2.76
CA PHE A 139 5.69 -6.82 1.57
C PHE A 139 6.47 -6.44 0.30
N LYS A 140 7.08 -5.26 0.31
CA LYS A 140 7.56 -4.56 -0.90
C LYS A 140 8.67 -5.28 -1.68
N PRO A 141 9.76 -5.73 -1.07
CA PRO A 141 10.82 -6.40 -1.81
C PRO A 141 10.33 -7.77 -2.32
N ASN A 142 9.48 -8.43 -1.55
CA ASN A 142 9.11 -9.81 -1.77
C ASN A 142 8.01 -9.98 -2.83
N ILE A 143 7.09 -9.04 -2.94
CA ILE A 143 6.05 -9.08 -3.98
C ILE A 143 6.65 -8.92 -5.39
N SER A 144 7.62 -8.02 -5.57
CA SER A 144 8.34 -7.85 -6.83
C SER A 144 9.20 -9.08 -7.17
N SER A 145 9.88 -9.66 -6.18
CA SER A 145 10.60 -10.93 -6.36
C SER A 145 9.67 -12.08 -6.74
N LEU A 146 8.50 -12.16 -6.12
CA LEU A 146 7.49 -13.16 -6.45
C LEU A 146 6.98 -13.00 -7.89
N VAL A 147 6.72 -11.77 -8.36
CA VAL A 147 6.37 -11.50 -9.77
C VAL A 147 7.47 -12.01 -10.70
N GLY A 148 8.74 -11.70 -10.40
CA GLY A 148 9.88 -12.19 -11.20
C GLY A 148 9.95 -13.70 -11.28
N SER A 149 9.65 -14.40 -10.18
CA SER A 149 9.65 -15.86 -10.12
C SER A 149 8.52 -16.55 -10.89
N LEU A 150 7.51 -15.80 -11.36
CA LEU A 150 6.43 -16.35 -12.19
C LEU A 150 6.87 -16.70 -13.61
N TYR A 151 7.98 -16.12 -14.06
CA TYR A 151 8.50 -16.25 -15.41
C TYR A 151 9.79 -17.06 -15.41
N LYS A 152 9.93 -17.95 -16.40
CA LYS A 152 11.19 -18.69 -16.57
C LYS A 152 12.29 -17.76 -17.06
N GLU A 153 13.53 -18.15 -16.85
CA GLU A 153 14.66 -17.44 -17.42
C GLU A 153 14.56 -17.41 -18.95
N GLY A 154 14.76 -16.23 -19.56
CA GLY A 154 14.59 -15.99 -20.99
C GLY A 154 13.14 -15.80 -21.48
N ASP A 155 12.14 -15.78 -20.59
CA ASP A 155 10.76 -15.52 -20.98
C ASP A 155 10.55 -14.05 -21.40
N ILE A 156 10.24 -13.85 -22.68
CA ILE A 156 10.01 -12.54 -23.30
C ILE A 156 8.83 -11.76 -22.67
N LYS A 157 7.93 -12.45 -21.95
CA LYS A 157 6.78 -11.82 -21.29
C LYS A 157 7.10 -11.28 -19.90
N ARG A 158 8.30 -11.50 -19.39
CA ARG A 158 8.70 -11.02 -18.06
C ARG A 158 8.58 -9.50 -17.99
N ASP A 159 9.11 -8.79 -18.98
CA ASP A 159 9.15 -7.32 -18.98
C ASP A 159 7.76 -6.68 -19.07
N SER A 160 6.89 -7.21 -19.94
CA SER A 160 5.49 -6.74 -20.00
C SER A 160 4.71 -7.12 -18.74
N GLY A 161 5.04 -8.25 -18.11
CA GLY A 161 4.51 -8.62 -16.80
C GLY A 161 4.83 -7.59 -15.71
N PHE A 162 6.09 -7.13 -15.64
CA PHE A 162 6.48 -6.04 -14.73
C PHE A 162 5.83 -4.71 -15.09
N THR A 163 5.63 -4.43 -16.38
CA THR A 163 4.92 -3.22 -16.81
C THR A 163 3.48 -3.23 -16.30
N ILE A 164 2.75 -4.34 -16.47
CA ILE A 164 1.39 -4.50 -15.91
C ILE A 164 1.42 -4.33 -14.39
N PHE A 165 2.36 -4.98 -13.70
CA PHE A 165 2.50 -4.88 -12.25
C PHE A 165 2.70 -3.42 -11.80
N TYR A 166 3.57 -2.67 -12.47
CA TYR A 166 3.83 -1.25 -12.16
C TYR A 166 2.67 -0.32 -12.53
N MET A 167 1.83 -0.69 -13.50
CA MET A 167 0.58 0.06 -13.72
C MET A 167 -0.34 0.01 -12.50
N GLY A 168 -0.36 -1.11 -11.77
CA GLY A 168 -1.10 -1.21 -10.50
C GLY A 168 -0.60 -0.22 -9.45
N ILE A 169 0.72 -0.05 -9.37
CA ILE A 169 1.34 0.94 -8.48
C ILE A 169 0.87 2.35 -8.80
N ASN A 170 0.95 2.73 -10.07
CA ASN A 170 0.59 4.08 -10.51
C ASN A 170 -0.90 4.35 -10.31
N LEU A 171 -1.77 3.36 -10.57
CA LEU A 171 -3.21 3.49 -10.34
C LEU A 171 -3.54 3.70 -8.86
N GLY A 172 -2.96 2.88 -7.97
CA GLY A 172 -3.16 3.05 -6.53
C GLY A 172 -2.68 4.42 -6.05
N ALA A 173 -1.48 4.84 -6.49
CA ALA A 173 -0.88 6.12 -6.14
C ALA A 173 -1.66 7.33 -6.65
N ALA A 174 -2.26 7.25 -7.84
CA ALA A 174 -3.01 8.35 -8.43
C ALA A 174 -4.37 8.55 -7.74
N VAL A 175 -5.05 7.47 -7.39
CA VAL A 175 -6.41 7.52 -6.83
C VAL A 175 -6.40 7.82 -5.32
N ALA A 176 -5.39 7.35 -4.58
CA ALA A 176 -5.41 7.43 -3.13
C ALA A 176 -5.41 8.84 -2.54
N PRO A 177 -4.54 9.79 -2.95
CA PRO A 177 -4.57 11.14 -2.39
C PRO A 177 -5.91 11.85 -2.64
N LEU A 178 -6.55 11.58 -3.77
CA LEU A 178 -7.85 12.17 -4.12
C LEU A 178 -8.96 11.64 -3.21
N LEU A 179 -9.05 10.31 -3.04
CA LEU A 179 -10.09 9.70 -2.23
C LEU A 179 -9.84 9.87 -0.72
N CYS A 180 -8.66 9.50 -0.23
CA CYS A 180 -8.32 9.61 1.19
C CYS A 180 -8.27 11.08 1.62
N GLY A 181 -7.76 11.98 0.78
CA GLY A 181 -7.76 13.43 1.03
C GLY A 181 -9.19 13.98 1.16
N TYR A 182 -10.07 13.63 0.22
CA TYR A 182 -11.47 14.04 0.27
C TYR A 182 -12.19 13.51 1.51
N ILE A 183 -12.03 12.22 1.84
CA ILE A 183 -12.64 11.61 3.03
C ILE A 183 -12.07 12.24 4.31
N GLY A 184 -10.76 12.43 4.39
CA GLY A 184 -10.08 13.01 5.54
C GLY A 184 -10.56 14.43 5.84
N GLU A 185 -10.69 15.29 4.83
CA GLU A 185 -11.12 16.67 5.00
C GLU A 185 -12.64 16.78 5.28
N THR A 186 -13.47 15.91 4.68
CA THR A 186 -14.92 16.02 4.82
C THR A 186 -15.48 15.29 6.04
N TRP A 187 -14.97 14.09 6.35
CA TRP A 187 -15.54 13.19 7.35
C TRP A 187 -14.61 12.98 8.55
N GLY A 188 -13.34 13.39 8.44
CA GLY A 188 -12.33 13.35 9.50
C GLY A 188 -11.16 12.41 9.20
N TRP A 189 -10.00 12.74 9.76
CA TRP A 189 -8.71 12.09 9.47
C TRP A 189 -8.74 10.56 9.66
N HIS A 190 -9.35 10.10 10.75
CA HIS A 190 -9.42 8.68 11.09
C HIS A 190 -10.12 7.83 10.02
N TYR A 191 -11.13 8.37 9.33
CA TYR A 191 -11.80 7.68 8.22
C TYR A 191 -10.97 7.68 6.93
N GLY A 192 -10.04 8.62 6.79
CA GLY A 192 -9.15 8.70 5.64
C GLY A 192 -7.95 7.75 5.72
N PHE A 193 -7.61 7.27 6.92
CA PHE A 193 -6.44 6.42 7.15
C PHE A 193 -6.65 4.93 6.89
N GLY A 194 -7.89 4.44 6.78
CA GLY A 194 -8.17 3.02 6.57
C GLY A 194 -9.64 2.67 6.79
#